data_AF-A0A2E5LT02-F1
#
_entry.id   AF-A0A2E5LT02-F1
#
_cell.length_a   1.000
_cell.length_b   1.000
_cell.length_c   1.000
_cell.angle_alpha   90.00
_cell.angle_beta   90.00
_cell.angle_gamma   90.00
#
_symmetry.space_group_name_H-M   'P 1'
#
loop_
_entity.id
_entity.type
_entity.pdbx_description
1 polymer ?
#
loop_
_entity_poly.entity_id
_entity_poly.type
_entity_poly.pdbx_seq_one_letter_code
_entity_poly.pdbx_strand_id
1 'polypeptide(L)'
;MDSLIKILTTIGIIAALGFVGKEYYELLTDLKTQKELIKTQADEVGEVVAMWVRNSASMEDLKNYSSQLASKQNLIDEEEERRMAEEREKITFREKINHDGKPGGSINITLDASKSTPTEQGDEMTWNWTSIDGKINIADKGAKEISFDAEAGQYNFQLTVTDSYGASSSEIRIIDIEEENNEAPKIVIEKK
;
A
#
# COMPACT_ATOMS: atom_id res chain seq x y z
N MET A 1 -12.51 86.78 -50.19
CA MET A 1 -11.72 85.94 -49.26
C MET A 1 -12.62 84.96 -48.50
N ASP A 2 -13.74 85.43 -47.93
CA ASP A 2 -14.61 84.61 -47.06
C ASP A 2 -15.35 83.44 -47.75
N SER A 3 -15.70 83.56 -49.04
CA SER A 3 -16.41 82.51 -49.78
C SER A 3 -15.51 81.34 -50.23
N LEU A 4 -14.24 81.63 -50.57
CA LEU A 4 -13.26 80.63 -51.00
C LEU A 4 -12.78 79.73 -49.85
N ILE A 5 -12.65 80.29 -48.64
CA ILE A 5 -12.29 79.54 -47.43
C ILE A 5 -13.41 78.56 -47.07
N LYS A 6 -14.68 78.97 -47.16
CA LYS A 6 -15.85 78.11 -46.90
C LYS A 6 -15.91 76.90 -47.84
N ILE A 7 -15.69 77.09 -49.14
CA ILE A 7 -15.69 76.00 -50.12
C ILE A 7 -14.57 74.98 -49.85
N LEU A 8 -13.35 75.45 -49.57
CA LEU A 8 -12.21 74.58 -49.26
C LEU A 8 -12.42 73.79 -47.95
N THR A 9 -13.00 74.42 -46.92
CA THR A 9 -13.38 73.70 -45.69
C THR A 9 -14.47 72.66 -45.94
N THR A 10 -15.48 72.97 -46.75
CA THR A 10 -16.55 72.02 -47.09
C THR A 10 -16.01 70.83 -47.88
N ILE A 11 -15.12 71.05 -48.86
CA ILE A 11 -14.47 69.98 -49.62
C ILE A 11 -13.57 69.13 -48.72
N GLY A 12 -12.81 69.76 -47.81
CA GLY A 12 -11.99 69.05 -46.83
C GLY A 12 -12.80 68.17 -45.87
N ILE A 13 -13.97 68.64 -45.43
CA ILE A 13 -14.90 67.87 -44.58
C ILE A 13 -15.48 66.69 -45.37
N ILE A 14 -15.91 66.90 -46.62
CA ILE A 14 -16.46 65.81 -47.47
C ILE A 14 -15.38 64.75 -47.77
N ALA A 15 -14.15 65.16 -48.07
CA ALA A 15 -13.03 64.25 -48.28
C ALA A 15 -12.66 63.46 -47.00
N ALA A 16 -12.65 64.12 -45.85
CA ALA A 16 -12.41 63.47 -44.55
C ALA A 16 -13.52 62.47 -44.21
N LEU A 17 -14.79 62.79 -44.46
CA LEU A 17 -15.92 61.88 -44.25
C LEU A 17 -15.85 60.67 -45.20
N GLY A 18 -15.44 60.86 -46.46
CA GLY A 18 -15.22 59.75 -47.39
C GLY A 18 -14.06 58.85 -46.99
N PHE A 19 -12.96 59.43 -46.48
CA PHE A 19 -11.81 58.69 -45.97
C PHE A 19 -12.16 57.88 -44.71
N VAL A 20 -12.81 58.52 -43.74
CA VAL A 20 -13.34 57.84 -42.54
C VAL A 20 -14.35 56.75 -42.92
N GLY A 21 -15.18 56.97 -43.93
CA GLY A 21 -16.10 55.96 -44.46
C GLY A 21 -15.37 54.74 -45.06
N LYS A 22 -14.25 54.96 -45.75
CA LYS A 22 -13.42 53.88 -46.31
C LYS A 22 -12.70 53.10 -45.20
N GLU A 23 -12.08 53.77 -44.24
CA GLU A 23 -11.42 53.13 -43.09
C GLU A 23 -12.43 52.34 -42.24
N TYR A 24 -13.63 52.91 -42.02
CA TYR A 24 -14.72 52.24 -41.33
C TYR A 24 -15.21 51.00 -42.09
N TYR A 25 -15.29 51.06 -43.42
CA TYR A 25 -15.66 49.91 -44.26
C TYR A 25 -14.59 48.80 -44.23
N GLU A 26 -13.31 49.16 -44.29
CA GLU A 26 -12.19 48.22 -44.18
C GLU A 26 -12.18 47.53 -42.80
N LEU A 27 -12.37 48.29 -41.72
CA LEU A 27 -12.49 47.77 -40.36
C LEU A 27 -13.67 46.79 -40.21
N LEU A 28 -14.85 47.13 -40.75
CA LEU A 28 -16.01 46.24 -40.72
C LEU A 28 -15.79 44.95 -41.52
N THR A 29 -15.03 45.03 -42.61
CA THR A 29 -14.70 43.87 -43.45
C THR A 29 -13.71 42.95 -42.74
N ASP A 30 -12.69 43.51 -42.10
CA ASP A 30 -11.74 42.77 -41.26
C ASP A 30 -12.46 42.09 -40.09
N LEU A 31 -13.32 42.81 -39.37
CA LEU A 31 -14.08 42.25 -38.24
C LEU A 31 -15.01 41.10 -38.66
N LYS A 32 -15.66 41.20 -39.82
CA LYS A 32 -16.45 40.09 -40.39
C LYS A 32 -15.56 38.88 -40.70
N THR A 33 -14.37 39.12 -41.24
CA THR A 33 -13.41 38.06 -41.59
C THR A 33 -12.90 37.36 -40.32
N GLN A 34 -12.52 38.12 -39.30
CA GLN A 34 -12.12 37.58 -37.99
C GLN A 34 -13.25 36.78 -37.33
N LYS A 35 -14.51 37.24 -37.43
CA LYS A 35 -15.67 36.52 -36.90
C LYS A 35 -15.85 35.16 -37.58
N GLU A 36 -15.71 35.08 -38.90
CA GLU A 36 -15.79 33.80 -39.61
C GLU A 36 -14.60 32.89 -39.27
N LEU A 37 -13.39 33.44 -39.10
CA LEU A 37 -12.22 32.66 -38.66
C LEU A 37 -12.44 32.03 -37.27
N ILE A 38 -12.98 32.80 -36.31
CA ILE A 38 -13.28 32.31 -34.96
C ILE A 38 -14.32 31.19 -34.99
N LYS A 39 -15.33 31.29 -35.87
CA LYS A 39 -16.32 30.21 -36.02
C LYS A 39 -15.68 28.92 -36.54
N THR A 40 -14.87 29.01 -37.59
CA THR A 40 -14.17 27.83 -38.14
C THR A 40 -13.26 27.18 -37.10
N GLN A 41 -12.51 27.97 -36.34
CA GLN A 41 -11.67 27.45 -35.26
C GLN A 41 -12.51 26.79 -34.15
N ALA A 42 -13.67 27.35 -33.82
CA ALA A 42 -14.59 26.74 -32.85
C ALA A 42 -15.12 25.38 -33.35
N ASP A 43 -15.43 25.27 -34.64
CA ASP A 43 -15.87 24.01 -35.27
C ASP A 43 -14.73 22.97 -35.27
N GLU A 44 -13.50 23.36 -35.60
CA GLU A 44 -12.32 22.49 -35.54
C GLU A 44 -12.05 21.98 -34.12
N VAL A 45 -12.14 22.86 -33.11
CA VAL A 45 -12.04 22.46 -31.70
C VAL A 45 -13.16 21.50 -31.33
N GLY A 46 -14.38 21.73 -31.81
CA GLY A 46 -15.52 20.83 -31.62
C GLY A 46 -15.26 19.42 -32.16
N GLU A 47 -14.70 19.31 -33.36
CA GLU A 47 -14.33 18.02 -33.97
C GLU A 47 -13.19 17.32 -33.22
N VAL A 48 -12.15 18.06 -32.80
CA VAL A 48 -11.06 17.49 -32.00
C VAL A 48 -11.57 16.95 -30.65
N VAL A 49 -12.47 17.68 -29.99
CA VAL A 49 -13.10 17.23 -28.75
C VAL A 49 -14.00 16.03 -29.00
N ALA A 50 -14.79 16.02 -30.08
CA ALA A 50 -15.63 14.88 -30.45
C ALA A 50 -14.80 13.63 -30.76
N MET A 51 -13.66 13.79 -31.44
CA MET A 51 -12.71 12.70 -31.67
C MET A 51 -12.12 12.17 -30.35
N TRP A 52 -11.72 13.06 -29.44
CA TRP A 52 -11.20 12.64 -28.13
C TRP A 52 -12.25 11.88 -27.31
N VAL A 53 -13.51 12.32 -27.31
CA VAL A 53 -14.62 11.64 -26.63
C VAL A 53 -15.00 10.31 -27.29
N ARG A 54 -14.95 10.21 -28.62
CA ARG A 54 -15.23 8.95 -29.33
C ARG A 54 -14.13 7.91 -29.11
N ASN A 55 -12.89 8.36 -28.95
CA ASN A 55 -11.72 7.50 -28.74
C ASN A 55 -11.40 7.30 -27.25
N SER A 56 -12.14 7.92 -26.33
CA SER A 56 -11.98 7.69 -24.90
C SER A 56 -12.69 6.40 -24.49
N ALA A 57 -12.18 5.77 -23.43
CA ALA A 57 -12.82 4.60 -22.84
C ALA A 57 -14.25 4.95 -22.41
N SER A 58 -15.21 4.08 -22.71
CA SER A 58 -16.59 4.30 -22.25
C SER A 58 -16.66 4.22 -20.73
N MET A 59 -17.71 4.79 -20.13
CA MET A 59 -17.93 4.68 -18.70
C MET A 59 -18.05 3.21 -18.24
N GLU A 60 -18.54 2.33 -19.11
CA GLU A 60 -18.61 0.90 -18.83
C GLU A 60 -17.23 0.24 -18.86
N ASP A 61 -16.37 0.62 -19.82
CA ASP A 61 -14.97 0.17 -19.87
C ASP A 61 -14.20 0.63 -18.63
N LEU A 62 -14.43 1.88 -18.18
CA LEU A 62 -13.81 2.42 -16.97
C LEU A 62 -14.30 1.69 -15.71
N LYS A 63 -15.60 1.38 -15.60
CA LYS A 63 -16.15 0.58 -14.49
C LYS A 63 -15.61 -0.84 -14.51
N ASN A 64 -15.49 -1.45 -15.68
CA ASN A 64 -14.91 -2.78 -15.84
C ASN A 64 -13.44 -2.77 -15.42
N TYR A 65 -12.65 -1.78 -15.88
CA TYR A 65 -11.27 -1.62 -15.47
C TYR A 65 -11.13 -1.38 -13.96
N SER A 66 -11.95 -0.52 -13.36
CA SER A 66 -11.93 -0.31 -11.90
C SER A 66 -12.29 -1.57 -11.14
N SER A 67 -13.23 -2.36 -11.65
CA SER A 67 -13.62 -3.64 -11.03
C SER A 67 -12.49 -4.67 -11.14
N GLN A 68 -11.83 -4.78 -12.29
CA GLN A 68 -10.66 -5.63 -12.47
C GLN A 68 -9.49 -5.22 -11.57
N LEU A 69 -9.25 -3.92 -11.42
CA LEU A 69 -8.24 -3.41 -10.50
C LEU A 69 -8.57 -3.77 -9.05
N ALA A 70 -9.83 -3.63 -8.63
CA ALA A 70 -10.25 -4.04 -7.29
C ALA A 70 -10.06 -5.55 -7.06
N SER A 71 -10.46 -6.39 -8.04
CA SER A 71 -10.20 -7.83 -7.96
C SER A 71 -8.71 -8.16 -7.91
N LYS A 72 -7.88 -7.45 -8.70
CA LYS A 72 -6.43 -7.63 -8.68
C LYS A 72 -5.82 -7.21 -7.35
N GLN A 73 -6.34 -6.15 -6.73
CA GLN A 73 -5.89 -5.73 -5.40
C GLN A 73 -6.22 -6.81 -4.36
N ASN A 74 -7.44 -7.32 -4.35
CA ASN A 74 -7.82 -8.40 -3.44
C ASN A 74 -6.92 -9.64 -3.61
N LEU A 75 -6.60 -10.02 -4.86
CA LEU A 75 -5.69 -11.14 -5.12
C LEU A 75 -4.27 -10.90 -4.60
N ILE A 76 -3.78 -9.65 -4.70
CA ILE A 76 -2.48 -9.27 -4.12
C ILE A 76 -2.55 -9.37 -2.60
N ASP A 77 -3.60 -8.83 -1.99
CA ASP A 77 -3.78 -8.85 -0.53
C ASP A 77 -3.87 -10.30 -0.01
N GLU A 78 -4.65 -11.17 -0.68
CA GLU A 78 -4.76 -12.60 -0.35
C GLU A 78 -3.42 -13.34 -0.49
N GLU A 79 -2.64 -13.04 -1.54
CA GLU A 79 -1.31 -13.62 -1.73
C GLU A 79 -0.33 -13.17 -0.65
N GLU A 80 -0.38 -11.89 -0.26
CA GLU A 80 0.42 -11.36 0.83
C GLU A 80 0.05 -11.97 2.17
N GLU A 81 -1.24 -12.10 2.48
CA GLU A 81 -1.71 -12.80 3.67
C GLU A 81 -1.24 -14.26 3.69
N ARG A 82 -1.32 -14.97 2.56
CA ARG A 82 -0.82 -16.35 2.45
C ARG A 82 0.69 -16.41 2.70
N ARG A 83 1.47 -15.54 2.06
CA ARG A 83 2.92 -15.47 2.24
C ARG A 83 3.28 -15.18 3.69
N MET A 84 2.56 -14.25 4.34
CA MET A 84 2.77 -13.93 5.75
C MET A 84 2.40 -15.11 6.66
N ALA A 85 1.32 -15.85 6.35
CA ALA A 85 0.94 -17.05 7.10
C ALA A 85 1.97 -18.18 6.95
N GLU A 86 2.51 -18.39 5.74
CA GLU A 86 3.57 -19.38 5.48
C GLU A 86 4.85 -19.03 6.26
N GLU A 87 5.28 -17.77 6.24
CA GLU A 87 6.43 -17.31 7.03
C GLU A 87 6.16 -17.43 8.54
N ARG A 88 4.94 -17.11 8.98
CA ARG A 88 4.53 -17.27 10.38
C ARG A 88 4.59 -18.73 10.82
N GLU A 89 4.18 -19.67 9.97
CA GLU A 89 4.24 -21.11 10.29
C GLU A 89 5.70 -21.58 10.43
N LYS A 90 6.62 -21.10 9.58
CA LYS A 90 8.05 -21.45 9.67
C LYS A 90 8.69 -21.04 11.00
N ILE A 91 8.23 -19.94 11.59
CA ILE A 91 8.77 -19.44 12.87
C ILE A 91 8.00 -19.96 14.09
N THR A 92 6.96 -20.78 13.88
CA THR A 92 6.10 -21.31 14.96
C THR A 92 6.54 -22.71 15.37
N PHE A 93 6.78 -22.92 16.67
CA PHE A 93 6.92 -24.24 17.28
C PHE A 93 5.63 -24.59 18.02
N ARG A 94 5.02 -25.71 17.67
CA ARG A 94 3.77 -26.19 18.26
C ARG A 94 4.08 -27.32 19.21
N GLU A 95 3.61 -27.19 20.45
CA GLU A 95 3.73 -28.22 21.47
C GLU A 95 2.38 -28.47 22.12
N LYS A 96 2.21 -29.64 22.74
CA LYS A 96 0.95 -30.03 23.35
C LYS A 96 1.16 -30.54 24.76
N ILE A 97 0.26 -30.14 25.67
CA ILE A 97 0.26 -30.64 27.04
C ILE A 97 -0.20 -32.10 27.05
N ASN A 98 0.62 -32.97 27.63
CA ASN A 98 0.31 -34.40 27.79
C ASN A 98 -0.83 -34.59 28.79
N HIS A 99 -1.76 -35.49 28.48
CA HIS A 99 -2.88 -35.78 29.38
C HIS A 99 -2.44 -36.57 30.61
N ASP A 100 -2.55 -35.99 31.80
CA ASP A 100 -2.14 -36.62 33.07
C ASP A 100 -3.34 -37.08 33.94
N GLY A 101 -4.56 -36.91 33.41
CA GLY A 101 -5.81 -37.22 34.10
C GLY A 101 -6.29 -36.11 35.04
N LYS A 102 -5.63 -34.95 35.07
CA LYS A 102 -6.07 -33.73 35.76
C LYS A 102 -6.22 -32.62 34.72
N PRO A 103 -7.27 -31.79 34.81
CA PRO A 103 -7.41 -30.67 33.89
C PRO A 103 -6.25 -29.67 33.98
N GLY A 104 -5.69 -29.32 32.84
CA GLY A 104 -4.71 -28.25 32.67
C GLY A 104 -3.26 -28.73 32.77
N GLY A 105 -2.40 -27.88 33.31
CA GLY A 105 -0.97 -28.16 33.46
C GLY A 105 -0.09 -27.27 32.58
N SER A 106 1.20 -27.61 32.58
CA SER A 106 2.23 -26.89 31.84
C SER A 106 3.25 -27.86 31.27
N ILE A 107 3.93 -27.43 30.21
CA ILE A 107 5.05 -28.13 29.60
C ILE A 107 6.32 -27.28 29.73
N ASN A 108 7.46 -27.93 29.97
CA ASN A 108 8.75 -27.27 29.95
C ASN A 108 9.23 -27.13 28.50
N ILE A 109 9.49 -25.90 28.08
CA ILE A 109 9.97 -25.57 26.74
C ILE A 109 11.42 -25.09 26.85
N THR A 110 12.26 -25.54 25.93
CA THR A 110 13.65 -25.12 25.80
C THR A 110 13.89 -24.53 24.41
N LEU A 111 14.43 -23.32 24.35
CA LEU A 111 14.89 -22.67 23.12
C LEU A 111 16.42 -22.63 23.13
N ASP A 112 17.04 -23.27 22.13
CA ASP A 112 18.49 -23.44 22.03
C ASP A 112 19.05 -22.72 20.79
N ALA A 113 19.91 -21.72 21.04
CA ALA A 113 20.67 -20.97 20.04
C ALA A 113 22.17 -21.29 20.06
N SER A 114 22.58 -22.41 20.68
CA SER A 114 23.97 -22.86 20.76
C SER A 114 24.58 -23.19 19.40
N LYS A 115 23.74 -23.46 18.39
CA LYS A 115 24.13 -23.74 17.01
C LYS A 115 24.31 -22.49 16.15
N SER A 116 24.09 -21.30 16.69
CA SER A 116 24.42 -20.05 16.00
C SER A 116 25.91 -20.00 15.70
N THR A 117 26.27 -19.53 14.51
CA THR A 117 27.65 -19.41 14.05
C THR A 117 28.01 -17.95 13.83
N PRO A 118 29.24 -17.52 14.20
CA PRO A 118 29.70 -16.18 13.89
C PRO A 118 29.88 -15.99 12.38
N THR A 119 29.89 -14.75 11.93
CA THR A 119 30.20 -14.39 10.53
C THR A 119 31.62 -14.81 10.17
N GLU A 120 32.59 -14.56 11.05
CA GLU A 120 33.98 -15.00 10.91
C GLU A 120 34.33 -16.03 11.99
N GLN A 121 35.07 -17.07 11.61
CA GLN A 121 35.42 -18.14 12.53
C GLN A 121 36.32 -17.62 13.67
N GLY A 122 35.82 -17.70 14.89
CA GLY A 122 36.55 -17.31 16.10
C GLY A 122 35.99 -16.07 16.79
N ASP A 123 35.02 -15.37 16.20
CA ASP A 123 34.38 -14.24 16.88
C ASP A 123 33.56 -14.70 18.08
N GLU A 124 33.70 -13.98 19.18
CA GLU A 124 32.81 -14.10 20.33
C GLU A 124 31.43 -13.55 19.96
N MET A 125 30.39 -14.22 20.46
CA MET A 125 29.00 -13.82 20.28
C MET A 125 28.34 -13.62 21.62
N THR A 126 27.38 -12.71 21.65
CA THR A 126 26.50 -12.45 22.80
C THR A 126 25.06 -12.67 22.37
N TRP A 127 24.29 -13.34 23.22
CA TRP A 127 22.86 -13.59 23.01
C TRP A 127 22.06 -12.60 23.87
N ASN A 128 20.86 -12.25 23.41
CA ASN A 128 19.90 -11.49 24.19
C ASN A 128 18.47 -11.94 23.85
N TRP A 129 17.89 -12.71 24.76
CA TRP A 129 16.51 -13.16 24.65
C TRP A 129 15.52 -12.15 25.24
N THR A 130 14.40 -11.93 24.54
CA THR A 130 13.31 -11.06 24.97
C THR A 130 11.97 -11.76 24.77
N SER A 131 11.14 -11.83 25.81
CA SER A 131 9.71 -12.13 25.68
C SER A 131 8.99 -10.85 25.22
N ILE A 132 8.47 -10.88 23.99
CA ILE A 132 7.86 -9.72 23.33
C ILE A 132 6.52 -9.36 23.98
N ASP A 133 5.76 -10.38 24.37
CA ASP A 133 4.47 -10.23 25.04
C ASP A 133 4.58 -10.08 26.57
N GLY A 134 5.79 -10.22 27.11
CA GLY A 134 6.08 -10.11 28.54
C GLY A 134 5.50 -11.25 29.39
N LYS A 135 5.04 -12.35 28.76
CA LYS A 135 4.42 -13.47 29.49
C LYS A 135 5.42 -14.31 30.27
N ILE A 136 6.67 -14.35 29.82
CA ILE A 136 7.73 -15.14 30.44
C ILE A 136 8.85 -14.22 30.95
N ASN A 137 9.17 -14.34 32.24
CA ASN A 137 10.33 -13.68 32.81
C ASN A 137 11.58 -14.54 32.60
N ILE A 138 12.45 -14.11 31.68
CA ILE A 138 13.67 -14.84 31.32
C ILE A 138 14.75 -14.53 32.36
N ALA A 139 15.19 -15.55 33.09
CA ALA A 139 16.16 -15.41 34.17
C ALA A 139 17.55 -14.99 33.68
N ASP A 140 18.08 -15.68 32.67
CA ASP A 140 19.32 -15.32 31.99
C ASP A 140 19.05 -15.06 30.51
N LYS A 141 18.93 -13.78 30.16
CA LYS A 141 18.72 -13.36 28.76
C LYS A 141 19.97 -13.55 27.90
N GLY A 142 21.15 -13.66 28.52
CA GLY A 142 22.44 -13.82 27.85
C GLY A 142 22.80 -15.26 27.51
N ALA A 143 22.02 -16.22 27.99
CA ALA A 143 22.28 -17.63 27.78
C ALA A 143 22.06 -18.06 26.32
N LYS A 144 22.85 -19.03 25.87
CA LYS A 144 22.64 -19.72 24.58
C LYS A 144 21.33 -20.49 24.55
N GLU A 145 20.90 -20.97 25.71
CA GLU A 145 19.69 -21.77 25.89
C GLU A 145 18.86 -21.15 27.02
N ILE A 146 17.55 -21.07 26.81
CA ILE A 146 16.60 -20.67 27.85
C ILE A 146 15.53 -21.75 27.99
N SER A 147 15.07 -21.98 29.22
CA SER A 147 13.96 -22.88 29.51
C SER A 147 12.91 -22.20 30.37
N PHE A 148 11.65 -22.52 30.15
CA PHE A 148 10.52 -21.99 30.90
C PHE A 148 9.35 -22.98 30.88
N ASP A 149 8.50 -22.91 31.91
CA ASP A 149 7.24 -23.65 31.94
C ASP A 149 6.14 -22.82 31.27
N ALA A 150 5.38 -23.47 30.39
CA ALA A 150 4.35 -22.85 29.57
C ALA A 150 3.02 -23.59 29.73
N GLU A 151 1.96 -22.83 30.01
CA GLU A 151 0.58 -23.32 29.95
C GLU A 151 0.05 -23.18 28.52
N ALA A 152 -1.19 -23.62 28.28
CA ALA A 152 -1.82 -23.47 26.98
C ALA A 152 -1.90 -21.98 26.56
N GLY A 153 -1.53 -21.72 25.31
CA GLY A 153 -1.49 -20.38 24.74
C GLY A 153 -0.22 -20.12 23.95
N GLN A 154 -0.10 -18.87 23.50
CA GLN A 154 0.97 -18.45 22.60
C GLN A 154 1.97 -17.54 23.29
N TYR A 155 3.26 -17.75 23.02
CA TYR A 155 4.39 -16.99 23.57
C TYR A 155 5.30 -16.52 22.44
N ASN A 156 5.64 -15.23 22.44
CA ASN A 156 6.45 -14.63 21.39
C ASN A 156 7.83 -14.23 21.94
N PHE A 157 8.88 -14.76 21.33
CA PHE A 157 10.26 -14.48 21.71
C PHE A 157 11.02 -13.84 20.56
N GLN A 158 11.91 -12.90 20.90
CA GLN A 158 12.95 -12.40 20.02
C GLN A 158 14.30 -12.80 20.60
N LEU A 159 15.17 -13.34 19.76
CA LEU A 159 16.59 -13.47 20.04
C LEU A 159 17.35 -12.44 19.21
N THR A 160 18.23 -11.69 19.86
CA THR A 160 19.27 -10.90 19.18
C THR A 160 20.63 -11.51 19.48
N VAL A 161 21.43 -11.76 18.44
CA VAL A 161 22.81 -12.23 18.57
C VAL A 161 23.74 -11.14 18.03
N THR A 162 24.75 -10.75 18.81
CA THR A 162 25.71 -9.68 18.46
C THR A 162 27.13 -10.23 18.50
N ASP A 163 27.90 -9.97 17.45
CA ASP A 163 29.33 -10.34 17.40
C ASP A 163 30.22 -9.35 18.16
N SER A 164 31.51 -9.69 18.27
CA SER A 164 32.53 -8.89 18.96
C SER A 164 32.79 -7.51 18.32
N TYR A 165 32.37 -7.32 17.06
CA TYR A 165 32.46 -6.06 16.33
C TYR A 165 31.21 -5.19 16.47
N GLY A 166 30.17 -5.70 17.12
CA GLY A 166 28.92 -5.01 17.39
C GLY A 166 27.85 -5.16 16.29
N ALA A 167 28.09 -5.99 15.26
CA ALA A 167 27.05 -6.31 14.29
C ALA A 167 26.07 -7.32 14.89
N SER A 168 24.78 -7.18 14.59
CA SER A 168 23.73 -8.01 15.18
C SER A 168 22.76 -8.57 14.16
N SER A 169 22.21 -9.74 14.48
CA SER A 169 21.09 -10.37 13.79
C SER A 169 19.98 -10.66 14.79
N SER A 170 18.72 -10.60 14.35
CA SER A 170 17.58 -10.88 15.21
C SER A 170 16.59 -11.82 14.55
N GLU A 171 15.98 -12.69 15.35
CA GLU A 171 15.00 -13.65 14.89
C GLU A 171 13.84 -13.77 15.88
N ILE A 172 12.63 -13.95 15.36
CA ILE A 172 11.41 -14.14 16.15
C ILE A 172 11.03 -15.62 16.13
N ARG A 173 10.55 -16.12 17.26
CA ARG A 173 9.92 -17.44 17.41
C ARG A 173 8.60 -17.32 18.14
N ILE A 174 7.62 -18.05 17.64
CA ILE A 174 6.29 -18.17 18.24
C ILE A 174 6.20 -19.57 18.82
N ILE A 175 5.92 -19.69 20.11
CA ILE A 175 5.67 -20.96 20.77
C ILE A 175 4.18 -21.07 21.00
N ASP A 176 3.54 -22.03 20.36
CA ASP A 176 2.10 -22.26 20.42
C ASP A 176 1.84 -23.55 21.21
N ILE A 177 1.36 -23.40 22.44
CA ILE A 177 1.04 -24.53 23.33
C ILE A 177 -0.45 -24.83 23.19
N GLU A 178 -0.77 -25.98 22.62
CA GLU A 178 -2.14 -26.46 22.51
C GLU A 178 -2.70 -26.87 23.87
N GLU A 179 -4.01 -26.71 24.04
CA GLU A 179 -4.72 -27.22 25.21
C GLU A 179 -4.58 -28.74 25.35
N GLU A 180 -4.62 -29.18 26.61
CA GLU A 180 -4.68 -30.60 26.95
C GLU A 180 -5.92 -31.25 26.33
N ASN A 181 -5.75 -32.38 25.65
CA ASN A 181 -6.86 -33.06 24.98
C ASN A 181 -7.84 -33.66 26.00
N ASN A 182 -9.14 -33.42 25.81
CA ASN A 182 -10.20 -34.04 26.61
C ASN A 182 -11.02 -35.02 25.76
N GLU A 183 -10.84 -36.32 26.01
CA GLU A 183 -11.62 -37.37 25.35
C GLU A 183 -12.76 -37.87 26.24
N ALA A 184 -13.92 -38.12 25.64
CA ALA A 184 -15.06 -38.69 26.37
C ALA A 184 -14.71 -40.08 26.94
N PRO A 185 -15.17 -40.42 28.15
CA PRO A 185 -14.89 -41.72 28.76
C PRO A 185 -15.53 -42.86 27.97
N LYS A 186 -14.84 -44.00 27.89
CA LYS A 186 -15.38 -45.23 27.31
C LYS A 186 -16.22 -45.98 28.34
N ILE A 187 -17.49 -46.20 28.03
CA ILE A 187 -18.42 -46.91 28.91
C ILE A 187 -18.43 -48.40 28.56
N VAL A 188 -18.20 -49.28 29.55
CA VAL A 188 -18.34 -50.73 29.42
C VAL A 188 -19.20 -51.25 30.58
N ILE A 189 -20.23 -52.05 30.27
CA ILE A 189 -21.12 -52.67 31.26
C ILE A 189 -21.05 -54.19 31.09
N GLU A 190 -20.68 -54.90 32.15
CA GLU A 190 -20.64 -56.36 32.18
C GLU A 190 -21.58 -56.91 33.26
N LYS A 191 -22.23 -58.05 32.98
CA LYS A 191 -23.08 -58.76 33.94
C LYS A 191 -22.19 -59.59 34.88
N LYS A 192 -22.41 -59.47 36.20
CA LYS A 192 -21.79 -60.35 37.22
C LYS A 192 -22.46 -61.71 37.29
#